data_AF-A0A1D1ULR1-F1
#
_entry.id   AF-A0A1D1ULR1-F1
#
_cell.length_a   1.000
_cell.length_b   1.000
_cell.length_c   1.000
_cell.angle_alpha   90.00
_cell.angle_beta   90.00
_cell.angle_gamma   90.00
#
_symmetry.space_group_name_H-M   'P 1'
#
loop_
_entity.id
_entity.type
_entity.pdbx_description
1 polymer ?
#
loop_
_entity_poly.entity_id
_entity_poly.type
_entity_poly.pdbx_seq_one_letter_code
_entity_poly.pdbx_strand_id
1 'polypeptide(L)'
;MATPDPKIPCPVEEILAAVKRFPNGSAGGVDGLRPQHLKDMLSGAPNGATVALAEALAELITLMHLGRIPDAVCGVPYGATLTALKKEDGGLRPIAVGDTLRRLAGKIVVKRGGRVMEEQVRPEQVGCGTRGGAEAAVHAVRCFLEEGRDESQVLLKLDFKNAFNTIHRDVLLHKNSVSWLHALPSSSLGNLLDNNALRISIGLRLGAKLCRPHVCRCGASVDEFCQHGLSCKFSGGRHSRHSALNESLKRALTTARIPAVLEPSGIFRKDKRRLDGMTQVPWKNGKELVWDVTVVDTQALANFAMSTAKAGSAADAAKKRKITKYEDIGSEFEFCPVGLETLGPWGPSATALFEAVGRKMAEVTGEPRSFQFFKQRVSIDIQRDVKKGKSV
;
A
#
# COMPACT_ATOMS: atom_id res chain seq x y z
N MET A 1 -6.95 15.28 5.79
CA MET A 1 -8.39 15.07 6.11
C MET A 1 -8.60 13.60 6.44
N ALA A 2 -9.31 13.31 7.53
CA ALA A 2 -9.63 11.94 7.92
C ALA A 2 -10.58 11.31 6.89
N THR A 3 -10.29 10.09 6.45
CA THR A 3 -11.24 9.25 5.72
C THR A 3 -12.44 9.00 6.64
N PRO A 4 -13.69 9.13 6.16
CA PRO A 4 -14.86 8.81 6.98
C PRO A 4 -14.76 7.37 7.49
N ASP A 5 -15.05 7.17 8.77
CA ASP A 5 -14.94 5.86 9.42
C ASP A 5 -15.99 4.91 8.80
N PRO A 6 -15.59 3.77 8.20
CA PRO A 6 -16.53 2.78 7.69
C PRO A 6 -17.46 2.21 8.78
N LYS A 7 -17.21 2.51 10.06
CA LYS A 7 -18.05 2.11 11.20
C LYS A 7 -19.32 2.96 11.39
N ILE A 8 -19.57 3.96 10.57
CA ILE A 8 -20.82 4.74 10.63
C ILE A 8 -21.97 3.88 10.09
N PRO A 9 -23.06 3.66 10.86
CA PRO A 9 -24.24 2.97 10.39
C PRO A 9 -24.73 3.52 9.04
N CYS A 10 -25.26 2.66 8.19
CA CYS A 10 -25.83 3.07 6.91
C CYS A 10 -27.27 3.53 7.13
N PRO A 11 -27.62 4.81 6.96
CA PRO A 11 -29.01 5.24 7.02
C PRO A 11 -29.78 4.73 5.80
N VAL A 12 -31.10 4.57 5.95
CA VAL A 12 -32.03 4.14 4.88
C VAL A 12 -31.89 5.03 3.64
N GLU A 13 -31.55 6.30 3.85
CA GLU A 13 -31.54 7.33 2.81
C GLU A 13 -30.38 7.08 1.84
N GLU A 14 -29.27 6.58 2.39
CA GLU A 14 -28.12 6.15 1.61
C GLU A 14 -28.42 4.87 0.82
N ILE A 15 -29.18 3.93 1.39
CA ILE A 15 -29.64 2.72 0.70
C ILE A 15 -30.49 3.09 -0.51
N LEU A 16 -31.55 3.88 -0.30
CA LEU A 16 -32.48 4.27 -1.36
C LEU A 16 -31.74 5.04 -2.48
N ALA A 17 -30.85 5.96 -2.12
CA ALA A 17 -30.05 6.70 -3.08
C ALA A 17 -29.08 5.80 -3.87
N ALA A 18 -28.47 4.79 -3.22
CA ALA A 18 -27.53 3.88 -3.85
C ALA A 18 -28.24 2.89 -4.80
N VAL A 19 -29.41 2.36 -4.40
CA VAL A 19 -30.25 1.46 -5.21
C VAL A 19 -30.70 2.16 -6.49
N LYS A 20 -31.22 3.40 -6.39
CA LYS A 20 -31.66 4.18 -7.56
C LYS A 20 -30.56 4.36 -8.61
N ARG A 21 -29.30 4.48 -8.19
CA ARG A 21 -28.15 4.69 -9.07
C ARG A 21 -27.66 3.45 -9.80
N PHE A 22 -28.18 2.25 -9.54
CA PHE A 22 -27.77 1.09 -10.35
C PHE A 22 -28.19 1.28 -11.83
N PRO A 23 -27.43 0.77 -12.81
CA PRO A 23 -27.91 0.71 -14.18
C PRO A 23 -29.13 -0.21 -14.32
N ASN A 24 -30.12 0.19 -15.12
CA ASN A 24 -31.25 -0.68 -15.46
C ASN A 24 -30.75 -1.93 -16.19
N GLY A 25 -31.38 -3.08 -15.94
CA GLY A 25 -30.97 -4.35 -16.56
C GLY A 25 -29.67 -4.96 -16.03
N SER A 26 -29.09 -4.42 -14.95
CA SER A 26 -27.91 -5.00 -14.31
C SER A 26 -28.17 -6.45 -13.87
N ALA A 27 -27.22 -7.35 -14.17
CA ALA A 27 -27.25 -8.73 -13.70
C ALA A 27 -27.13 -8.83 -12.17
N GLY A 28 -27.64 -9.92 -11.61
CA GLY A 28 -27.51 -10.31 -10.20
C GLY A 28 -26.33 -11.26 -9.95
N GLY A 29 -26.08 -11.57 -8.68
CA GLY A 29 -25.05 -12.51 -8.27
C GLY A 29 -25.53 -13.95 -8.28
N VAL A 30 -24.91 -14.78 -7.46
CA VAL A 30 -25.21 -16.21 -7.32
C VAL A 30 -26.58 -16.48 -6.69
N ASP A 31 -27.11 -15.51 -5.95
CA ASP A 31 -28.41 -15.53 -5.28
C ASP A 31 -29.59 -15.19 -6.21
N GLY A 32 -29.30 -14.76 -7.45
CA GLY A 32 -30.30 -14.33 -8.41
C GLY A 32 -30.93 -12.96 -8.13
N LEU A 33 -30.59 -12.29 -7.02
CA LEU A 33 -31.09 -10.97 -6.70
C LEU A 33 -30.50 -9.94 -7.67
N ARG A 34 -31.35 -9.29 -8.45
CA ARG A 34 -30.93 -8.24 -9.39
C ARG A 34 -31.12 -6.86 -8.77
N PRO A 35 -30.28 -5.87 -9.11
CA PRO A 35 -30.53 -4.48 -8.72
C PRO A 35 -31.90 -3.95 -9.15
N GLN A 36 -32.46 -4.48 -10.23
CA GLN A 36 -33.80 -4.12 -10.69
C GLN A 36 -34.87 -4.57 -9.68
N HIS A 37 -34.76 -5.77 -9.09
CA HIS A 37 -35.72 -6.22 -8.06
C HIS A 37 -35.74 -5.25 -6.88
N LEU A 38 -34.57 -4.81 -6.41
CA LEU A 38 -34.48 -3.83 -5.33
C LEU A 38 -35.08 -2.48 -5.72
N LYS A 39 -34.86 -2.02 -6.96
CA LYS A 39 -35.48 -0.78 -7.44
C LYS A 39 -37.00 -0.89 -7.44
N ASP A 40 -37.54 -1.99 -7.94
CA ASP A 40 -38.98 -2.18 -8.07
C ASP A 40 -39.63 -2.27 -6.69
N MET A 41 -39.07 -3.08 -5.78
CA MET A 41 -39.56 -3.22 -4.39
C MET A 41 -39.44 -1.95 -3.55
N LEU A 42 -38.45 -1.09 -3.85
CA LEU A 42 -38.20 0.17 -3.15
C LEU A 42 -38.75 1.39 -3.91
N SER A 43 -39.46 1.17 -5.01
CA SER A 43 -40.13 2.23 -5.77
C SER A 43 -41.56 2.43 -5.29
N GLY A 44 -42.08 3.65 -5.42
CA GLY A 44 -43.47 3.99 -5.06
C GLY A 44 -43.61 4.68 -3.69
N ALA A 45 -44.87 4.85 -3.27
CA ALA A 45 -45.19 5.46 -1.98
C ALA A 45 -44.77 4.53 -0.82
N PRO A 46 -44.19 5.06 0.28
CA PRO A 46 -43.81 4.26 1.43
C PRO A 46 -45.03 3.50 1.97
N ASN A 47 -44.93 2.19 2.03
CA ASN A 47 -45.84 1.33 2.77
C ASN A 47 -45.03 0.51 3.80
N GLY A 48 -45.71 -0.19 4.71
CA GLY A 48 -45.05 -0.94 5.77
C GLY A 48 -43.99 -1.93 5.27
N ALA A 49 -44.23 -2.59 4.13
CA ALA A 49 -43.29 -3.56 3.57
C ALA A 49 -42.06 -2.87 2.94
N THR A 50 -42.26 -1.78 2.20
CA THR A 50 -41.18 -1.00 1.59
C THR A 50 -40.27 -0.39 2.66
N VAL A 51 -40.85 0.14 3.74
CA VAL A 51 -40.09 0.70 4.88
C VAL A 51 -39.28 -0.40 5.57
N ALA A 52 -39.92 -1.51 5.94
CA ALA A 52 -39.24 -2.63 6.60
C ALA A 52 -38.10 -3.21 5.74
N LEU A 53 -38.28 -3.32 4.42
CA LEU A 53 -37.22 -3.77 3.52
C LEU A 53 -36.03 -2.79 3.50
N ALA A 54 -36.30 -1.48 3.46
CA ALA A 54 -35.25 -0.47 3.42
C ALA A 54 -34.44 -0.44 4.73
N GLU A 55 -35.10 -0.61 5.87
CA GLU A 55 -34.49 -0.75 7.20
C GLU A 55 -33.65 -2.04 7.30
N ALA A 56 -34.19 -3.18 6.89
CA ALA A 56 -33.45 -4.45 6.89
C ALA A 56 -32.20 -4.39 5.99
N LEU A 57 -32.28 -3.73 4.84
CA LEU A 57 -31.12 -3.48 3.99
C LEU A 57 -30.10 -2.57 4.67
N ALA A 58 -30.54 -1.51 5.35
CA ALA A 58 -29.66 -0.62 6.10
C ALA A 58 -28.89 -1.35 7.20
N GLU A 59 -29.56 -2.21 7.98
CA GLU A 59 -28.95 -3.04 9.01
C GLU A 59 -27.95 -4.04 8.41
N LEU A 60 -28.33 -4.76 7.37
CA LEU A 60 -27.47 -5.74 6.73
C LEU A 60 -26.22 -5.09 6.13
N ILE A 61 -26.36 -3.97 5.42
CA ILE A 61 -25.23 -3.26 4.83
C ILE A 61 -24.32 -2.68 5.93
N THR A 62 -24.87 -2.26 7.05
CA THR A 62 -24.09 -1.86 8.23
C THR A 62 -23.27 -3.04 8.77
N LEU A 63 -23.86 -4.23 8.90
CA LEU A 63 -23.12 -5.44 9.29
C LEU A 63 -21.99 -5.78 8.32
N MET A 64 -22.23 -5.64 7.01
CA MET A 64 -21.21 -5.84 5.98
C MET A 64 -20.05 -4.83 6.10
N HIS A 65 -20.35 -3.55 6.33
CA HIS A 65 -19.32 -2.50 6.51
C HIS A 65 -18.51 -2.69 7.79
N LEU A 66 -19.13 -3.20 8.85
CA LEU A 66 -18.46 -3.55 10.09
C LEU A 66 -17.65 -4.85 10.02
N GLY A 67 -17.74 -5.60 8.91
CA GLY A 67 -17.08 -6.91 8.75
C GLY A 67 -17.63 -7.97 9.70
N ARG A 68 -18.91 -7.89 10.07
CA ARG A 68 -19.57 -8.77 11.05
C ARG A 68 -20.44 -9.85 10.43
N ILE A 69 -20.30 -10.10 9.13
CA ILE A 69 -20.99 -11.21 8.45
C ILE A 69 -20.36 -12.53 8.91
N PRO A 70 -21.14 -13.53 9.37
CA PRO A 70 -20.60 -14.82 9.78
C PRO A 70 -19.86 -15.54 8.65
N ASP A 71 -18.70 -16.13 8.95
CA ASP A 71 -17.86 -16.82 7.95
C ASP A 71 -18.62 -17.93 7.20
N ALA A 72 -19.52 -18.63 7.88
CA ALA A 72 -20.34 -19.70 7.30
C ALA A 72 -21.20 -19.25 6.11
N VAL A 73 -21.60 -17.97 6.07
CA VAL A 73 -22.44 -17.44 4.98
C VAL A 73 -21.64 -16.65 3.95
N CYS A 74 -20.40 -16.27 4.24
CA CYS A 74 -19.56 -15.40 3.39
C CYS A 74 -19.43 -15.87 1.94
N GLY A 75 -19.51 -17.18 1.67
CA GLY A 75 -19.42 -17.74 0.31
C GLY A 75 -20.49 -17.20 -0.66
N VAL A 76 -21.65 -16.78 -0.15
CA VAL A 76 -22.75 -16.24 -0.96
C VAL A 76 -22.60 -14.73 -1.22
N PRO A 77 -22.68 -13.83 -0.21
CA PRO A 77 -22.63 -12.39 -0.45
C PRO A 77 -21.27 -11.93 -0.96
N TYR A 78 -20.19 -12.68 -0.72
CA TYR A 78 -18.86 -12.38 -1.23
C TYR A 78 -18.46 -13.21 -2.46
N GLY A 79 -19.36 -14.05 -2.96
CA GLY A 79 -19.22 -14.77 -4.22
C GLY A 79 -19.46 -13.90 -5.46
N ALA A 80 -19.30 -14.51 -6.64
CA ALA A 80 -19.61 -13.89 -7.92
C ALA A 80 -20.01 -14.94 -8.96
N THR A 81 -20.91 -14.56 -9.86
CA THR A 81 -21.23 -15.35 -11.06
C THR A 81 -20.22 -15.04 -12.15
N LEU A 82 -19.58 -16.07 -12.72
CA LEU A 82 -18.56 -15.91 -13.76
C LEU A 82 -19.16 -16.10 -15.16
N THR A 83 -18.98 -15.10 -16.02
CA THR A 83 -19.37 -15.16 -17.43
C THR A 83 -18.15 -14.92 -18.31
N ALA A 84 -17.81 -15.86 -19.18
CA ALA A 84 -16.72 -15.69 -20.14
C ALA A 84 -17.23 -15.03 -21.42
N LEU A 85 -16.81 -13.79 -21.67
CA LEU A 85 -17.11 -13.08 -22.92
C LEU A 85 -16.00 -13.33 -23.94
N LYS A 86 -16.36 -13.56 -25.20
CA LYS A 86 -15.38 -13.62 -26.29
C LYS A 86 -14.94 -12.20 -26.66
N LYS A 87 -13.64 -12.02 -26.81
CA LYS A 87 -13.04 -10.84 -27.41
C LYS A 87 -12.98 -11.00 -28.93
N GLU A 88 -12.83 -9.87 -29.63
CA GLU A 88 -12.64 -9.84 -31.10
C GLU A 88 -11.35 -10.56 -31.54
N ASP A 89 -10.32 -10.55 -30.71
CA ASP A 89 -9.04 -11.24 -30.94
C ASP A 89 -9.07 -12.75 -30.66
N GLY A 90 -10.26 -13.32 -30.38
CA GLY A 90 -10.44 -14.72 -30.01
C GLY A 90 -10.10 -15.06 -28.55
N GLY A 91 -9.59 -14.11 -27.77
CA GLY A 91 -9.35 -14.27 -26.33
C GLY A 91 -10.64 -14.25 -25.50
N LEU A 92 -10.55 -14.65 -24.23
CA LEU A 92 -11.67 -14.56 -23.28
C LEU A 92 -11.50 -13.36 -22.34
N ARG A 93 -12.63 -12.72 -22.01
CA ARG A 93 -12.76 -11.73 -20.93
C ARG A 93 -13.69 -12.31 -19.87
N PRO A 94 -13.15 -12.86 -18.76
CA PRO A 94 -13.97 -13.32 -17.66
C PRO A 94 -14.57 -12.10 -16.95
N ILE A 95 -15.88 -12.08 -16.81
CA ILE A 95 -16.64 -11.09 -16.03
C ILE A 95 -17.12 -11.76 -14.76
N ALA A 96 -16.75 -11.20 -13.62
CA ALA A 96 -17.26 -11.60 -12.32
C ALA A 96 -18.37 -10.62 -11.91
N VAL A 97 -19.62 -11.11 -11.90
CA VAL A 97 -20.76 -10.34 -11.39
C VAL A 97 -20.92 -10.67 -9.92
N GLY A 98 -20.43 -9.76 -9.07
CA GLY A 98 -20.61 -9.87 -7.62
C GLY A 98 -22.07 -9.75 -7.20
N ASP A 99 -22.35 -10.25 -6.01
CA ASP A 99 -23.65 -10.17 -5.35
C ASP A 99 -24.21 -8.72 -5.31
N THR A 100 -25.52 -8.58 -5.48
CA THR A 100 -26.17 -7.27 -5.51
C THR A 100 -26.02 -6.53 -4.18
N LEU A 101 -26.10 -7.22 -3.05
CA LEU A 101 -25.95 -6.64 -1.71
C LEU A 101 -24.50 -6.19 -1.48
N ARG A 102 -23.51 -6.99 -1.90
CA ARG A 102 -22.09 -6.58 -1.86
C ARG A 102 -21.81 -5.37 -2.74
N ARG A 103 -22.39 -5.32 -3.94
CA ARG A 103 -22.26 -4.17 -4.84
C ARG A 103 -22.93 -2.92 -4.28
N LEU A 104 -24.07 -3.08 -3.59
CA LEU A 104 -24.76 -2.00 -2.89
C LEU A 104 -23.86 -1.45 -1.77
N ALA A 105 -23.32 -2.34 -0.93
CA ALA A 105 -22.36 -1.98 0.12
C ALA A 105 -21.14 -1.23 -0.45
N GLY A 106 -20.55 -1.74 -1.54
CA GLY A 106 -19.40 -1.13 -2.20
C GLY A 106 -19.72 0.25 -2.79
N LYS A 107 -20.90 0.43 -3.40
CA LYS A 107 -21.34 1.72 -3.93
C LYS A 107 -21.44 2.78 -2.83
N ILE A 108 -21.93 2.41 -1.65
CA ILE A 108 -22.03 3.32 -0.50
C ILE A 108 -20.63 3.70 0.01
N VAL A 109 -19.73 2.73 0.16
CA VAL A 109 -18.33 3.00 0.55
C VAL A 109 -17.64 3.94 -0.44
N VAL A 110 -17.78 3.68 -1.75
CA VAL A 110 -17.22 4.55 -2.79
C VAL A 110 -17.83 5.95 -2.75
N LYS A 111 -19.13 6.09 -2.44
CA LYS A 111 -19.76 7.40 -2.28
C LYS A 111 -19.20 8.17 -1.06
N ARG A 112 -18.98 7.48 0.06
CA ARG A 112 -18.45 8.07 1.30
C ARG A 112 -16.98 8.48 1.18
N GLY A 113 -16.13 7.60 0.64
CA GLY A 113 -14.67 7.78 0.63
C GLY A 113 -14.05 8.13 -0.73
N GLY A 114 -14.78 7.95 -1.84
CA GLY A 114 -14.23 8.02 -3.18
C GLY A 114 -13.60 9.36 -3.51
N ARG A 115 -14.23 10.47 -3.10
CA ARG A 115 -13.69 11.83 -3.35
C ARG A 115 -12.33 12.05 -2.66
N VAL A 116 -12.18 11.59 -1.42
CA VAL A 116 -10.91 11.70 -0.68
C VAL A 116 -9.82 10.89 -1.38
N MET A 117 -10.16 9.73 -1.94
CA MET A 117 -9.22 8.93 -2.72
C MET A 117 -8.88 9.60 -4.06
N GLU A 118 -9.88 10.15 -4.77
CA GLU A 118 -9.67 10.89 -6.02
C GLU A 118 -8.72 12.07 -5.84
N GLU A 119 -8.88 12.85 -4.77
CA GLU A 119 -8.00 13.98 -4.42
C GLU A 119 -6.55 13.54 -4.15
N GLN A 120 -6.32 12.28 -3.75
CA GLN A 120 -4.98 11.76 -3.46
C GLN A 120 -4.26 11.20 -4.68
N VAL A 121 -5.00 10.74 -5.69
CA VAL A 121 -4.42 10.06 -6.87
C VAL A 121 -4.47 10.90 -8.14
N ARG A 122 -5.19 12.02 -8.14
CA ARG A 122 -5.16 13.00 -9.21
C ARG A 122 -3.98 13.96 -9.02
N PRO A 123 -3.42 14.50 -10.12
CA PRO A 123 -3.87 14.33 -11.52
C PRO A 123 -3.38 13.07 -12.24
N GLU A 124 -2.48 12.28 -11.65
CA GLU A 124 -1.76 11.22 -12.33
C GLU A 124 -2.66 10.02 -12.70
N GLN A 125 -3.61 9.69 -11.84
CA GLN A 125 -4.60 8.66 -12.11
C GLN A 125 -5.80 9.27 -12.84
N VAL A 126 -6.12 8.72 -14.00
CA VAL A 126 -7.29 9.12 -14.79
C VAL A 126 -8.23 7.97 -15.18
N GLY A 127 -7.89 6.71 -14.86
CA GLY A 127 -8.67 5.53 -15.27
C GLY A 127 -9.96 5.26 -14.47
N CYS A 128 -10.09 5.82 -13.26
CA CYS A 128 -11.19 5.62 -12.33
C CYS A 128 -11.56 6.95 -11.66
N GLY A 129 -12.86 7.21 -11.50
CA GLY A 129 -13.38 8.41 -10.83
C GLY A 129 -13.21 9.72 -11.62
N THR A 130 -12.33 9.80 -12.63
CA THR A 130 -12.09 11.01 -13.42
C THR A 130 -13.01 11.08 -14.63
N ARG A 131 -13.88 12.09 -14.68
CA ARG A 131 -14.75 12.36 -15.84
C ARG A 131 -13.88 12.73 -17.05
N GLY A 132 -14.07 12.04 -18.18
CA GLY A 132 -13.26 12.24 -19.38
C GLY A 132 -11.80 11.79 -19.21
N GLY A 133 -11.53 10.87 -18.28
CA GLY A 133 -10.18 10.50 -17.92
C GLY A 133 -9.40 9.78 -19.03
N ALA A 134 -10.07 9.04 -19.91
CA ALA A 134 -9.42 8.41 -21.07
C ALA A 134 -8.92 9.46 -22.05
N GLU A 135 -9.74 10.47 -22.34
CA GLU A 135 -9.42 11.61 -23.18
C GLU A 135 -8.28 12.43 -22.55
N ALA A 136 -8.35 12.70 -21.25
CA ALA A 136 -7.30 13.40 -20.51
C ALA A 136 -5.94 12.66 -20.62
N ALA A 137 -5.93 11.32 -20.51
CA ALA A 137 -4.72 10.52 -20.69
C ALA A 137 -4.11 10.71 -22.08
N VAL A 138 -4.95 10.64 -23.12
CA VAL A 138 -4.53 10.78 -24.52
C VAL A 138 -3.99 12.19 -24.78
N HIS A 139 -4.69 13.22 -24.30
CA HIS A 139 -4.26 14.61 -24.45
C HIS A 139 -2.95 14.88 -23.71
N ALA A 140 -2.79 14.39 -22.48
CA ALA A 140 -1.54 14.56 -21.72
C ALA A 140 -0.34 13.94 -22.43
N VAL A 141 -0.50 12.73 -22.99
CA VAL A 141 0.56 12.08 -23.79
C VAL A 141 0.86 12.87 -25.06
N ARG A 142 -0.17 13.39 -25.75
CA ARG A 142 0.04 14.23 -26.95
C ARG A 142 0.81 15.50 -26.61
N CYS A 143 0.39 16.25 -25.59
CA CYS A 143 1.08 17.46 -25.15
C CYS A 143 2.55 17.17 -24.78
N PHE A 144 2.81 16.09 -24.03
CA PHE A 144 4.17 15.68 -23.69
C PHE A 144 5.05 15.51 -24.93
N LEU A 145 4.56 14.74 -25.92
CA LEU A 145 5.26 14.49 -27.18
C LEU A 145 5.42 15.73 -28.06
N GLU A 146 4.51 16.71 -27.96
CA GLU A 146 4.59 17.96 -28.72
C GLU A 146 5.56 18.96 -28.11
N GLU A 147 5.58 19.08 -26.79
CA GLU A 147 6.42 20.03 -26.06
C GLU A 147 7.91 19.66 -26.13
N GLY A 148 8.26 18.37 -26.14
CA GLY A 148 9.65 17.94 -26.28
C GLY A 148 10.00 17.40 -27.66
N ARG A 149 9.36 17.92 -28.73
CA ARG A 149 9.75 17.59 -30.12
C ARG A 149 11.24 17.84 -30.39
N ASP A 150 11.81 18.86 -29.75
CA ASP A 150 13.21 19.26 -29.92
C ASP A 150 14.13 18.67 -28.83
N GLU A 151 13.59 17.87 -27.90
CA GLU A 151 14.32 17.22 -26.81
C GLU A 151 14.30 15.68 -26.95
N SER A 152 15.24 14.99 -26.30
CA SER A 152 15.22 13.53 -26.23
C SER A 152 14.21 13.05 -25.16
N GLN A 153 12.97 12.81 -25.58
CA GLN A 153 11.92 12.27 -24.72
C GLN A 153 11.73 10.76 -24.88
N VAL A 154 11.31 10.09 -23.79
CA VAL A 154 10.97 8.66 -23.78
C VAL A 154 9.60 8.46 -23.15
N LEU A 155 8.67 7.87 -23.91
CA LEU A 155 7.36 7.45 -23.40
C LEU A 155 7.37 5.95 -23.11
N LEU A 156 7.14 5.57 -21.85
CA LEU A 156 7.03 4.19 -21.43
C LEU A 156 5.56 3.77 -21.28
N LYS A 157 5.11 2.81 -22.09
CA LYS A 157 3.78 2.19 -21.96
C LYS A 157 3.90 0.85 -21.24
N LEU A 158 3.20 0.71 -20.11
CA LEU A 158 3.12 -0.52 -19.33
C LEU A 158 1.72 -1.11 -19.45
N ASP A 159 1.63 -2.42 -19.70
CA ASP A 159 0.37 -3.18 -19.66
C ASP A 159 0.51 -4.38 -18.72
N PHE A 160 -0.53 -4.63 -17.94
CA PHE A 160 -0.52 -5.63 -16.88
C PHE A 160 -1.49 -6.76 -17.22
N LYS A 161 -0.96 -7.97 -17.40
CA LYS A 161 -1.78 -9.17 -17.61
C LYS A 161 -2.51 -9.54 -16.32
N ASN A 162 -3.84 -9.60 -16.37
CA ASN A 162 -4.70 -10.09 -15.29
C ASN A 162 -4.63 -9.28 -13.98
N ALA A 163 -4.44 -7.96 -14.06
CA ALA A 163 -4.19 -7.07 -12.91
C ALA A 163 -5.14 -7.27 -11.73
N PHE A 164 -6.45 -7.48 -11.95
CA PHE A 164 -7.43 -7.65 -10.87
C PHE A 164 -7.21 -8.89 -10.00
N ASN A 165 -6.64 -9.96 -10.57
CA ASN A 165 -6.48 -11.25 -9.89
C ASN A 165 -5.05 -11.48 -9.39
N THR A 166 -4.09 -10.68 -9.86
CA THR A 166 -2.68 -10.87 -9.51
C THR A 166 -2.23 -9.87 -8.45
N ILE A 167 -2.94 -8.75 -8.25
CA ILE A 167 -2.54 -7.76 -7.24
C ILE A 167 -2.99 -8.15 -5.83
N HIS A 168 -2.04 -8.12 -4.90
CA HIS A 168 -2.29 -8.19 -3.46
C HIS A 168 -2.92 -6.89 -2.95
N ARG A 169 -4.19 -6.95 -2.51
CA ARG A 169 -5.01 -5.76 -2.18
C ARG A 169 -4.58 -5.08 -0.89
N ASP A 170 -4.06 -5.83 0.07
CA ASP A 170 -3.42 -5.35 1.30
C ASP A 170 -2.24 -4.40 1.03
N VAL A 171 -1.51 -4.65 -0.06
CA VAL A 171 -0.37 -3.83 -0.49
C VAL A 171 -0.81 -2.52 -1.12
N LEU A 172 -1.87 -2.56 -1.93
CA LEU A 172 -2.48 -1.38 -2.57
C LEU A 172 -3.02 -0.36 -1.55
N LEU A 173 -3.50 -0.85 -0.40
CA LEU A 173 -4.28 -0.03 0.53
C LEU A 173 -3.44 0.78 1.54
N HIS A 174 -2.11 0.66 1.55
CA HIS A 174 -1.27 1.42 2.48
C HIS A 174 -0.62 2.66 1.82
N LYS A 175 -0.83 3.83 2.43
CA LYS A 175 -0.45 5.18 1.94
C LYS A 175 1.00 5.34 1.41
N ASN A 176 1.93 4.53 1.92
CA ASN A 176 3.35 4.61 1.59
C ASN A 176 3.84 3.51 0.62
N SER A 177 2.99 2.55 0.24
CA SER A 177 3.39 1.37 -0.55
C SER A 177 3.76 1.67 -2.01
N VAL A 178 3.34 2.82 -2.50
CA VAL A 178 3.49 3.27 -3.90
C VAL A 178 4.32 4.55 -4.05
N SER A 179 4.83 5.14 -2.95
CA SER A 179 5.53 6.44 -3.02
C SER A 179 6.73 6.41 -3.96
N TRP A 180 7.42 5.28 -4.08
CA TRP A 180 8.53 5.09 -5.02
C TRP A 180 8.15 5.22 -6.51
N LEU A 181 6.88 4.98 -6.90
CA LEU A 181 6.41 5.18 -8.27
C LEU A 181 6.31 6.66 -8.64
N HIS A 182 6.22 7.55 -7.64
CA HIS A 182 6.17 9.00 -7.83
C HIS A 182 7.57 9.64 -7.71
N ALA A 183 8.62 8.85 -7.47
CA ALA A 183 9.98 9.35 -7.40
C ALA A 183 10.53 9.55 -8.82
N LEU A 184 11.15 10.70 -9.09
CA LEU A 184 11.83 10.94 -10.36
C LEU A 184 12.97 9.91 -10.53
N PRO A 185 12.98 9.08 -11.60
CA PRO A 185 14.00 8.05 -11.80
C PRO A 185 15.31 8.70 -12.27
N SER A 186 16.10 9.19 -11.33
CA SER A 186 17.37 9.88 -11.59
C SER A 186 18.52 9.24 -10.79
N SER A 187 19.61 8.90 -11.48
CA SER A 187 20.83 8.37 -10.87
C SER A 187 21.50 9.42 -9.98
N SER A 188 21.53 10.68 -10.42
CA SER A 188 22.08 11.82 -9.67
C SER A 188 21.34 12.06 -8.35
N LEU A 189 20.03 11.82 -8.34
CA LEU A 189 19.23 11.84 -7.12
C LEU A 189 19.27 10.52 -6.36
N GLY A 190 19.97 9.49 -6.83
CA GLY A 190 19.95 8.14 -6.26
C GLY A 190 18.57 7.49 -6.27
N ASN A 191 17.66 7.91 -7.13
CA ASN A 191 16.31 7.36 -7.22
C ASN A 191 16.16 6.31 -8.32
N LEU A 192 17.18 6.15 -9.18
CA LEU A 192 17.17 5.16 -10.25
C LEU A 192 17.28 3.73 -9.69
N LEU A 193 16.21 2.96 -9.83
CA LEU A 193 16.22 1.51 -9.66
C LEU A 193 16.75 0.86 -10.94
N ASP A 194 17.56 -0.19 -10.80
CA ASP A 194 17.93 -1.00 -11.96
C ASP A 194 16.72 -1.79 -12.50
N ASN A 195 16.79 -2.23 -13.75
CA ASN A 195 15.70 -2.92 -14.43
C ASN A 195 15.19 -4.16 -13.66
N ASN A 196 16.09 -4.89 -12.97
CA ASN A 196 15.68 -6.06 -12.20
C ASN A 196 15.01 -5.68 -10.90
N ALA A 197 15.55 -4.70 -10.16
CA ALA A 197 14.93 -4.17 -8.95
C ALA A 197 13.53 -3.63 -9.25
N LEU A 198 13.37 -2.87 -10.35
CA LEU A 198 12.06 -2.39 -10.81
C LEU A 198 11.12 -3.55 -11.14
N ARG A 199 11.54 -4.47 -12.03
CA ARG A 199 10.74 -5.63 -12.45
C ARG A 199 10.28 -6.47 -11.25
N ILE A 200 11.16 -6.70 -10.29
CA ILE A 200 10.87 -7.52 -9.12
C ILE A 200 9.97 -6.77 -8.13
N SER A 201 10.22 -5.48 -7.88
CA SER A 201 9.38 -4.66 -7.00
C SER A 201 7.94 -4.53 -7.51
N ILE A 202 7.77 -4.43 -8.84
CA ILE A 202 6.46 -4.50 -9.49
C ILE A 202 5.90 -5.92 -9.34
N GLY A 203 6.64 -6.95 -9.75
CA GLY A 203 6.13 -8.33 -9.76
C GLY A 203 5.72 -8.85 -8.38
N LEU A 204 6.41 -8.47 -7.30
CA LEU A 204 6.04 -8.82 -5.92
C LEU A 204 4.69 -8.21 -5.50
N ARG A 205 4.40 -6.97 -5.95
CA ARG A 205 3.12 -6.29 -5.69
C ARG A 205 1.99 -6.87 -6.54
N LEU A 206 2.35 -7.26 -7.76
CA LEU A 206 1.42 -7.82 -8.74
C LEU A 206 1.31 -9.34 -8.65
N GLY A 207 1.89 -10.03 -7.66
CA GLY A 207 1.84 -11.49 -7.57
C GLY A 207 2.30 -12.22 -8.84
N ALA A 208 3.23 -11.61 -9.59
CA ALA A 208 3.68 -12.14 -10.87
C ALA A 208 4.75 -13.21 -10.68
N LYS A 209 4.83 -14.15 -11.64
CA LYS A 209 5.91 -15.14 -11.68
C LYS A 209 7.23 -14.42 -12.01
N LEU A 210 8.18 -14.44 -11.07
CA LEU A 210 9.43 -13.68 -11.11
C LEU A 210 10.65 -14.54 -11.44
N CYS A 211 10.59 -15.83 -11.12
CA CYS A 211 11.66 -16.78 -11.39
C CYS A 211 11.10 -18.19 -11.68
N ARG A 212 11.95 -19.09 -12.15
CA ARG A 212 11.63 -20.51 -12.18
C ARG A 212 11.87 -21.08 -10.77
N PRO A 213 11.05 -22.05 -10.31
CA PRO A 213 11.32 -22.73 -9.06
C PRO A 213 12.75 -23.29 -9.03
N HIS A 214 13.46 -23.10 -7.92
CA HIS A 214 14.85 -23.51 -7.77
C HIS A 214 15.23 -23.64 -6.28
N VAL A 215 16.38 -24.25 -6.00
CA VAL A 215 16.92 -24.32 -4.64
C VAL A 215 17.84 -23.12 -4.41
N CYS A 216 17.56 -22.33 -3.37
CA CYS A 216 18.42 -21.23 -2.97
C CYS A 216 19.73 -21.76 -2.36
N ARG A 217 20.80 -20.94 -2.40
CA ARG A 217 22.06 -21.21 -1.67
C ARG A 217 21.87 -21.50 -0.17
N CYS A 218 20.77 -21.03 0.41
CA CYS A 218 20.44 -21.32 1.80
C CYS A 218 19.88 -22.75 2.04
N GLY A 219 19.62 -23.50 0.97
CA GLY A 219 18.98 -24.82 0.98
C GLY A 219 17.46 -24.80 0.84
N ALA A 220 16.81 -23.64 0.95
CA ALA A 220 15.35 -23.54 0.83
C ALA A 220 14.88 -23.63 -0.64
N SER A 221 13.74 -24.28 -0.84
CA SER A 221 13.02 -24.24 -2.12
C SER A 221 12.41 -22.85 -2.34
N VAL A 222 12.68 -22.27 -3.49
CA VAL A 222 12.12 -20.99 -3.95
C VAL A 222 11.06 -21.29 -4.98
N ASP A 223 9.87 -20.74 -4.78
CA ASP A 223 8.76 -20.84 -5.71
C ASP A 223 8.89 -19.88 -6.90
N GLU A 224 7.91 -19.90 -7.79
CA GLU A 224 7.88 -19.02 -8.96
C GLU A 224 7.70 -17.53 -8.62
N PHE A 225 7.22 -17.19 -7.43
CA PHE A 225 6.98 -15.82 -6.96
C PHE A 225 8.22 -15.17 -6.34
N CYS A 226 9.27 -15.95 -6.05
CA CYS A 226 10.59 -15.47 -5.65
C CYS A 226 10.60 -14.64 -4.33
N GLN A 227 9.58 -14.80 -3.47
CA GLN A 227 9.44 -14.05 -2.22
C GLN A 227 10.57 -14.36 -1.22
N HIS A 228 11.10 -15.59 -1.27
CA HIS A 228 12.20 -16.04 -0.41
C HIS A 228 13.39 -15.05 -0.32
N GLY A 229 13.71 -14.37 -1.43
CA GLY A 229 14.82 -13.41 -1.50
C GLY A 229 14.64 -12.18 -0.59
N LEU A 230 13.43 -11.90 -0.10
CA LEU A 230 13.15 -10.80 0.82
C LEU A 230 13.63 -11.09 2.25
N SER A 231 13.60 -12.36 2.65
CA SER A 231 13.94 -12.83 4.01
C SER A 231 15.24 -13.62 4.10
N CYS A 232 15.77 -14.10 2.97
CA CYS A 232 16.96 -14.96 2.95
C CYS A 232 18.21 -14.26 3.49
N LYS A 233 18.93 -14.93 4.40
CA LYS A 233 20.20 -14.44 4.96
C LYS A 233 21.34 -14.31 3.93
N PHE A 234 21.26 -15.04 2.82
CA PHE A 234 22.23 -14.95 1.71
C PHE A 234 21.77 -13.98 0.61
N SER A 235 20.66 -13.28 0.80
CA SER A 235 20.22 -12.22 -0.10
C SER A 235 20.97 -10.92 0.20
N GLY A 236 21.81 -10.47 -0.73
CA GLY A 236 22.51 -9.18 -0.62
C GLY A 236 21.57 -7.99 -0.46
N GLY A 237 20.31 -8.12 -0.91
CA GLY A 237 19.28 -7.10 -0.80
C GLY A 237 18.97 -6.66 0.61
N ARG A 238 19.02 -7.56 1.58
CA ARG A 238 18.71 -7.21 2.97
C ARG A 238 19.68 -6.18 3.53
N HIS A 239 20.98 -6.37 3.30
CA HIS A 239 22.02 -5.48 3.80
C HIS A 239 22.02 -4.13 3.06
N SER A 240 21.83 -4.17 1.74
CA SER A 240 21.77 -2.94 0.94
C SER A 240 20.57 -2.06 1.33
N ARG A 241 19.37 -2.62 1.46
CA ARG A 241 18.17 -1.89 1.93
C ARG A 241 18.40 -1.24 3.30
N HIS A 242 18.94 -2.01 4.23
CA HIS A 242 19.22 -1.54 5.59
C HIS A 242 20.21 -0.38 5.62
N SER A 243 21.32 -0.49 4.88
CA SER A 243 22.32 0.58 4.78
C SER A 243 21.75 1.82 4.08
N ALA A 244 21.04 1.65 2.96
CA ALA A 244 20.44 2.76 2.22
C ALA A 244 19.42 3.54 3.07
N LEU A 245 18.57 2.83 3.83
CA LEU A 245 17.60 3.45 4.74
C LEU A 245 18.28 4.24 5.87
N ASN A 246 19.34 3.69 6.45
CA ASN A 246 20.11 4.39 7.47
C ASN A 246 20.76 5.67 6.94
N GLU A 247 21.38 5.60 5.76
CA GLU A 247 21.95 6.78 5.09
C GLU A 247 20.88 7.82 4.74
N SER A 248 19.70 7.40 4.29
CA SER A 248 18.60 8.30 3.98
C SER A 248 18.02 8.98 5.23
N LEU A 249 17.90 8.27 6.35
CA LEU A 249 17.48 8.87 7.62
C LEU A 249 18.53 9.85 8.16
N LYS A 250 19.82 9.49 8.12
CA LYS A 250 20.92 10.40 8.51
C LYS A 250 20.92 11.68 7.67
N ARG A 251 20.76 11.56 6.34
CA ARG A 251 20.67 12.71 5.44
C ARG A 251 19.45 13.57 5.75
N ALA A 252 18.29 12.97 6.00
CA ALA A 252 17.08 13.70 6.37
C ALA A 252 17.24 14.48 7.68
N LEU A 253 17.87 13.87 8.70
CA LEU A 253 18.24 14.55 9.95
C LEU A 253 19.22 15.71 9.70
N THR A 254 20.22 15.50 8.84
CA THR A 254 21.18 16.55 8.45
C THR A 254 20.48 17.72 7.76
N THR A 255 19.55 17.45 6.83
CA THR A 255 18.70 18.47 6.20
C THR A 255 17.84 19.21 7.22
N ALA A 256 17.37 18.52 8.27
CA ALA A 256 16.67 19.12 9.39
C ALA A 256 17.59 19.88 10.38
N ARG A 257 18.89 20.05 10.06
CA ARG A 257 19.92 20.65 10.93
C ARG A 257 20.11 19.90 12.27
N ILE A 258 19.92 18.59 12.24
CA ILE A 258 20.15 17.70 13.38
C ILE A 258 21.35 16.81 13.01
N PRO A 259 22.57 17.12 13.48
CA PRO A 259 23.74 16.31 13.20
C PRO A 259 23.54 14.89 13.72
N ALA A 260 23.90 13.90 12.92
CA ALA A 260 23.72 12.50 13.26
C ALA A 260 24.84 11.63 12.70
N VAL A 261 25.18 10.59 13.44
CA VAL A 261 26.22 9.61 13.08
C VAL A 261 25.58 8.23 12.89
N LEU A 262 26.17 7.45 12.00
CA LEU A 262 25.84 6.04 11.87
C LEU A 262 26.82 5.22 12.68
N GLU A 263 26.32 4.09 13.16
CA GLU A 263 27.07 3.09 13.91
C GLU A 263 27.87 3.64 15.11
N PRO A 264 27.21 4.37 16.04
CA PRO A 264 27.86 5.04 17.16
C PRO A 264 28.67 4.06 18.02
N SER A 265 29.92 4.42 18.31
CA SER A 265 30.82 3.65 19.17
C SER A 265 30.59 3.97 20.65
N GLY A 266 30.69 2.97 21.51
CA GLY A 266 30.82 3.17 22.96
C GLY A 266 29.51 3.21 23.76
N ILE A 267 28.35 3.02 23.12
CA ILE A 267 27.04 2.90 23.80
C ILE A 267 26.93 1.54 24.53
N PHE A 268 27.21 0.44 23.84
CA PHE A 268 27.25 -0.90 24.42
C PHE A 268 28.69 -1.39 24.53
N ARG A 269 29.37 -1.07 25.64
CA ARG A 269 30.78 -1.46 25.84
C ARG A 269 30.98 -2.94 26.23
N LYS A 270 29.95 -3.56 26.81
CA LYS A 270 30.01 -4.93 27.35
C LYS A 270 29.24 -5.97 26.53
N ASP A 271 28.41 -5.53 25.58
CA ASP A 271 27.54 -6.39 24.78
C ASP A 271 27.84 -6.29 23.28
N LYS A 272 27.54 -7.36 22.53
CA LYS A 272 27.58 -7.38 21.05
C LYS A 272 26.42 -6.60 20.41
N ARG A 273 25.73 -5.74 21.16
CA ARG A 273 24.60 -4.94 20.70
C ARG A 273 25.13 -3.67 20.01
N ARG A 274 24.50 -3.29 18.90
CA ARG A 274 24.88 -2.11 18.11
C ARG A 274 23.63 -1.44 17.59
N LEU A 275 23.57 -0.13 17.74
CA LEU A 275 22.56 0.72 17.14
C LEU A 275 23.03 1.18 15.77
N ASP A 276 22.10 1.48 14.89
CA ASP A 276 22.43 1.87 13.53
C ASP A 276 22.81 3.35 13.43
N GLY A 277 22.28 4.19 14.31
CA GLY A 277 22.64 5.60 14.34
C GLY A 277 22.17 6.33 15.59
N MET A 278 22.69 7.54 15.74
CA MET A 278 22.47 8.42 16.88
C MET A 278 22.54 9.89 16.47
N THR A 279 21.69 10.74 17.04
CA THR A 279 21.83 12.20 16.91
C THR A 279 22.93 12.71 17.84
N GLN A 280 23.69 13.70 17.39
CA GLN A 280 24.75 14.33 18.21
C GLN A 280 24.22 15.48 19.08
N VAL A 281 22.92 15.74 18.99
CA VAL A 281 22.20 16.74 19.78
C VAL A 281 20.94 16.10 20.38
N PRO A 282 20.43 16.64 21.50
CA PRO A 282 19.18 16.17 22.09
C PRO A 282 18.02 16.23 21.09
N TRP A 283 17.26 15.14 21.01
CA TRP A 283 16.05 15.03 20.19
C TRP A 283 14.80 15.36 21.00
N LYS A 284 14.67 14.79 22.21
CA LYS A 284 13.50 14.97 23.07
C LYS A 284 13.87 14.81 24.53
N ASN A 285 13.30 15.64 25.41
CA ASN A 285 13.52 15.60 26.86
C ASN A 285 15.00 15.63 27.27
N GLY A 286 15.84 16.36 26.53
CA GLY A 286 17.28 16.42 26.77
C GLY A 286 18.07 15.16 26.35
N LYS A 287 17.41 14.14 25.80
CA LYS A 287 18.02 12.89 25.36
C LYS A 287 18.25 12.87 23.86
N GLU A 288 19.38 12.33 23.43
CA GLU A 288 19.67 12.04 22.04
C GLU A 288 18.77 10.92 21.51
N LEU A 289 18.42 11.01 20.23
CA LEU A 289 17.72 9.95 19.52
C LEU A 289 18.73 8.89 19.12
N VAL A 290 18.42 7.64 19.46
CA VAL A 290 19.12 6.46 18.94
C VAL A 290 18.13 5.58 18.20
N TRP A 291 18.55 5.00 17.07
CA TRP A 291 17.65 4.20 16.26
C TRP A 291 18.30 2.91 15.74
N ASP A 292 17.42 1.98 15.38
CA ASP A 292 17.76 0.71 14.76
C ASP A 292 16.68 0.39 13.72
N VAL A 293 17.10 0.25 12.46
CA VAL A 293 16.25 0.03 11.29
C VAL A 293 16.02 -1.46 11.11
N THR A 294 14.77 -1.82 10.89
CA THR A 294 14.41 -3.19 10.52
C THR A 294 13.40 -3.19 9.39
N VAL A 295 13.75 -3.88 8.31
CA VAL A 295 12.83 -4.14 7.19
C VAL A 295 12.39 -5.58 7.27
N VAL A 296 11.09 -5.77 7.42
CA VAL A 296 10.45 -7.07 7.61
C VAL A 296 9.74 -7.46 6.32
N ASP A 297 9.85 -8.74 5.96
CA ASP A 297 9.10 -9.29 4.84
C ASP A 297 7.61 -9.39 5.18
N THR A 298 6.81 -8.56 4.50
CA THR A 298 5.35 -8.56 4.64
C THR A 298 4.73 -9.93 4.35
N GLN A 299 5.29 -10.65 3.36
CA GLN A 299 4.71 -11.89 2.81
C GLN A 299 5.31 -13.15 3.41
N ALA A 300 6.25 -13.05 4.36
CA ALA A 300 6.78 -14.22 5.04
C ALA A 300 5.66 -15.00 5.73
N LEU A 301 5.70 -16.34 5.66
CA LEU A 301 4.71 -17.23 6.27
C LEU A 301 4.42 -16.89 7.74
N ALA A 302 5.47 -16.56 8.50
CA ALA A 302 5.37 -16.19 9.91
C ALA A 302 4.62 -14.86 10.16
N ASN A 303 4.56 -13.98 9.16
CA ASN A 303 3.89 -12.69 9.23
C ASN A 303 2.54 -12.68 8.49
N PHE A 304 2.26 -13.67 7.64
CA PHE A 304 1.14 -13.63 6.70
C PHE A 304 -0.20 -13.31 7.38
N ALA A 305 -0.58 -14.07 8.42
CA ALA A 305 -1.85 -13.89 9.11
C ALA A 305 -2.03 -12.49 9.74
N MET A 306 -0.96 -11.92 10.27
CA MET A 306 -1.00 -10.58 10.90
C MET A 306 -0.92 -9.45 9.86
N SER A 307 -0.13 -9.63 8.79
CA SER A 307 -0.03 -8.68 7.68
C SER A 307 -1.36 -8.55 6.92
N THR A 308 -2.09 -9.67 6.75
CA THR A 308 -3.40 -9.67 6.09
C THR A 308 -4.47 -8.94 6.90
N ALA A 309 -4.37 -8.98 8.24
CA ALA A 309 -5.33 -8.31 9.10
C ALA A 309 -5.13 -6.79 9.13
N LYS A 310 -3.87 -6.33 9.14
CA LYS A 310 -3.53 -4.90 9.20
C LYS A 310 -2.14 -4.64 8.64
N ALA A 311 -2.06 -3.76 7.65
CA ALA A 311 -0.79 -3.28 7.09
C ALA A 311 0.10 -2.64 8.18
N GLY A 312 1.41 -2.94 8.15
CA GLY A 312 2.35 -2.46 9.16
C GLY A 312 2.45 -3.33 10.41
N SER A 313 1.65 -4.39 10.53
CA SER A 313 1.67 -5.27 11.71
C SER A 313 2.99 -6.03 11.84
N ALA A 314 3.58 -6.48 10.73
CA ALA A 314 4.86 -7.19 10.77
C ALA A 314 5.98 -6.26 11.25
N ALA A 315 5.97 -5.01 10.79
CA ALA A 315 6.84 -3.96 11.31
C ALA A 315 6.61 -3.70 12.81
N ASP A 316 5.36 -3.68 13.29
CA ASP A 316 5.05 -3.47 14.71
C ASP A 316 5.50 -4.65 15.61
N ALA A 317 5.39 -5.88 15.13
CA ALA A 317 5.95 -7.03 15.88
C ALA A 317 7.49 -6.98 15.93
N ALA A 318 8.16 -6.59 14.83
CA ALA A 318 9.61 -6.41 14.83
C ALA A 318 10.05 -5.27 15.75
N LYS A 319 9.28 -4.18 15.79
CA LYS A 319 9.44 -3.08 16.73
C LYS A 319 9.40 -3.57 18.19
N LYS A 320 8.38 -4.36 18.57
CA LYS A 320 8.26 -4.90 19.93
C LYS A 320 9.49 -5.71 20.33
N ARG A 321 9.98 -6.59 19.44
CA ARG A 321 11.22 -7.35 19.65
C ARG A 321 12.44 -6.45 19.85
N LYS A 322 12.54 -5.33 19.12
CA LYS A 322 13.62 -4.36 19.26
C LYS A 322 13.52 -3.59 20.58
N ILE A 323 12.32 -3.22 21.03
CA ILE A 323 12.12 -2.59 22.34
C ILE A 323 12.60 -3.52 23.45
N THR A 324 12.20 -4.79 23.45
CA THR A 324 12.68 -5.78 24.43
C THR A 324 14.20 -5.96 24.37
N LYS A 325 14.80 -5.94 23.17
CA LYS A 325 16.26 -6.07 23.01
C LYS A 325 17.05 -4.91 23.64
N TYR A 326 16.46 -3.72 23.71
CA TYR A 326 17.10 -2.49 24.17
C TYR A 326 16.32 -1.86 25.33
N GLU A 327 15.69 -2.66 26.19
CA GLU A 327 14.85 -2.18 27.28
C GLU A 327 15.62 -1.29 28.29
N ASP A 328 16.92 -1.54 28.41
CA ASP A 328 17.86 -0.88 29.31
C ASP A 328 18.33 0.49 28.84
N ILE A 329 18.15 0.85 27.56
CA ILE A 329 18.69 2.11 27.01
C ILE A 329 17.81 3.33 27.29
N GLY A 330 16.53 3.13 27.64
CA GLY A 330 15.53 4.20 27.74
C GLY A 330 15.80 5.21 28.85
N SER A 331 16.62 4.88 29.85
CA SER A 331 17.05 5.78 30.91
C SER A 331 17.93 6.91 30.37
N GLU A 332 18.85 6.59 29.46
CA GLU A 332 19.87 7.51 28.94
C GLU A 332 19.47 8.12 27.58
N PHE A 333 18.83 7.34 26.70
CA PHE A 333 18.55 7.76 25.33
C PHE A 333 17.07 7.66 24.97
N GLU A 334 16.64 8.43 23.97
CA GLU A 334 15.34 8.25 23.32
C GLU A 334 15.48 7.20 22.21
N PHE A 335 15.11 5.94 22.49
CA PHE A 335 15.20 4.87 21.50
C PHE A 335 14.00 4.83 20.57
N CYS A 336 14.26 4.89 19.26
CA CYS A 336 13.26 4.70 18.21
C CYS A 336 13.55 3.45 17.36
N PRO A 337 12.80 2.36 17.53
CA PRO A 337 12.80 1.24 16.59
C PRO A 337 12.13 1.62 15.26
N VAL A 338 12.90 1.66 14.18
CA VAL A 338 12.42 2.02 12.84
C VAL A 338 12.00 0.77 12.08
N GLY A 339 10.78 0.31 12.35
CA GLY A 339 10.17 -0.85 11.69
C GLY A 339 9.50 -0.49 10.36
N LEU A 340 9.90 -1.15 9.28
CA LEU A 340 9.38 -1.00 7.92
C LEU A 340 9.08 -2.36 7.33
N GLU A 341 8.20 -2.39 6.33
CA GLU A 341 7.82 -3.59 5.60
C GLU A 341 8.29 -3.54 4.14
N THR A 342 8.64 -4.69 3.56
CA THR A 342 9.18 -4.80 2.18
C THR A 342 8.25 -4.25 1.11
N LEU A 343 6.94 -4.23 1.36
CA LEU A 343 5.95 -3.70 0.44
C LEU A 343 5.63 -2.21 0.66
N GLY A 344 6.27 -1.59 1.66
CA GLY A 344 6.21 -0.16 1.93
C GLY A 344 5.42 0.29 3.18
N PRO A 345 4.65 -0.54 3.90
CA PRO A 345 4.10 -0.12 5.19
C PRO A 345 5.15 0.32 6.21
N TRP A 346 4.81 1.34 7.00
CA TRP A 346 5.68 1.86 8.06
C TRP A 346 5.05 1.54 9.41
N GLY A 347 5.85 1.06 10.35
CA GLY A 347 5.39 0.88 11.72
C GLY A 347 5.07 2.22 12.39
N PRO A 348 4.35 2.21 13.53
CA PRO A 348 3.95 3.45 14.22
C PRO A 348 5.13 4.32 14.65
N SER A 349 6.20 3.73 15.18
CA SER A 349 7.40 4.46 15.61
C SER A 349 8.15 5.09 14.44
N ALA A 350 8.34 4.35 13.34
CA ALA A 350 8.93 4.87 12.12
C ALA A 350 8.09 6.03 11.54
N THR A 351 6.76 5.89 11.53
CA THR A 351 5.84 6.93 11.07
C THR A 351 5.99 8.21 11.89
N ALA A 352 5.94 8.11 13.22
CA ALA A 352 6.07 9.27 14.10
C ALA A 352 7.43 9.98 13.93
N LEU A 353 8.53 9.21 13.85
CA LEU A 353 9.86 9.76 13.63
C LEU A 353 9.96 10.45 12.26
N PHE A 354 9.56 9.77 11.18
CA PHE A 354 9.68 10.31 9.83
C PHE A 354 8.80 11.54 9.62
N GLU A 355 7.61 11.60 10.23
CA GLU A 355 6.76 12.80 10.21
C GLU A 355 7.40 13.95 10.99
N ALA A 356 8.03 13.69 12.15
CA ALA A 356 8.73 14.72 12.90
C ALA A 356 9.94 15.27 12.13
N VAL A 357 10.78 14.39 11.57
CA VAL A 357 11.92 14.79 10.73
C VAL A 357 11.43 15.54 9.49
N GLY A 358 10.40 15.04 8.81
CA GLY A 358 9.85 15.66 7.61
C GLY A 358 9.30 17.06 7.84
N ARG A 359 8.59 17.29 8.96
CA ARG A 359 8.15 18.64 9.37
C ARG A 359 9.35 19.57 9.57
N LYS A 360 10.38 19.11 10.28
CA LYS A 360 11.57 19.91 10.53
C LYS A 360 12.36 20.23 9.26
N MET A 361 12.45 19.29 8.33
CA MET A 361 13.03 19.54 7.01
C MET A 361 12.28 20.63 6.25
N ALA A 362 10.94 20.59 6.23
CA ALA A 362 10.13 21.60 5.56
C ALA A 362 10.31 22.99 6.18
N GLU A 363 10.35 23.09 7.52
CA GLU A 363 10.65 24.33 8.24
C GLU A 363 12.03 24.91 7.88
N VAL A 364 13.06 24.06 7.85
CA VAL A 364 14.45 24.49 7.63
C VAL A 364 14.73 24.87 6.18
N THR A 365 14.17 24.13 5.23
CA THR A 365 14.41 24.32 3.80
C THR A 365 13.47 25.33 3.15
N GLY A 366 12.31 25.59 3.76
CA GLY A 366 11.23 26.35 3.15
C GLY A 366 10.47 25.59 2.04
N GLU A 367 10.84 24.35 1.71
CA GLU A 367 10.16 23.54 0.70
C GLU A 367 9.07 22.66 1.35
N PRO A 368 7.77 22.93 1.12
CA PRO A 368 6.68 22.18 1.74
C PRO A 368 6.64 20.70 1.34
N ARG A 369 7.20 20.33 0.18
CA ARG A 369 7.26 18.94 -0.30
C ARG A 369 8.46 18.15 0.23
N SER A 370 9.30 18.74 1.09
CA SER A 370 10.48 18.07 1.65
C SER A 370 10.17 16.69 2.24
N PHE A 371 9.05 16.58 2.96
CA PHE A 371 8.62 15.30 3.52
C PHE A 371 8.17 14.30 2.45
N GLN A 372 7.55 14.77 1.36
CA GLN A 372 7.17 13.92 0.24
C GLN A 372 8.40 13.35 -0.46
N PHE A 373 9.45 14.15 -0.70
CA PHE A 373 10.71 13.68 -1.26
C PHE A 373 11.39 12.66 -0.35
N PHE A 374 11.34 12.87 0.98
CA PHE A 374 11.85 11.90 1.94
C PHE A 374 11.06 10.57 1.90
N LYS A 375 9.71 10.62 1.81
CA LYS A 375 8.87 9.42 1.63
C LYS A 375 9.25 8.64 0.38
N GLN A 376 9.41 9.35 -0.75
CA GLN A 376 9.82 8.77 -2.02
C GLN A 376 11.17 8.06 -1.89
N ARG A 377 12.15 8.74 -1.27
CA ARG A 377 13.48 8.17 -1.00
C ARG A 377 13.40 6.90 -0.16
N VAL A 378 12.73 6.94 1.00
CA VAL A 378 12.55 5.77 1.87
C VAL A 378 11.89 4.63 1.09
N SER A 379 10.87 4.94 0.30
CA SER A 379 10.17 3.93 -0.50
C SER A 379 11.08 3.32 -1.57
N ILE A 380 11.95 4.09 -2.22
CA ILE A 380 12.97 3.59 -3.16
C ILE A 380 13.97 2.69 -2.43
N ASP A 381 14.43 3.10 -1.25
CA ASP A 381 15.42 2.33 -0.48
C ASP A 381 14.87 0.97 -0.03
N ILE A 382 13.57 0.88 0.26
CA ILE A 382 12.89 -0.41 0.53
C ILE A 382 12.90 -1.31 -0.73
N GLN A 383 12.87 -0.74 -1.93
CA GLN A 383 12.87 -1.50 -3.19
C GLN A 383 14.28 -1.87 -3.69
N ARG A 384 15.34 -1.30 -3.10
CA ARG A 384 16.71 -1.54 -3.54
C ARG A 384 17.12 -3.01 -3.38
N ASP A 385 17.89 -3.48 -4.36
CA ASP A 385 18.57 -4.78 -4.37
C ASP A 385 17.67 -5.99 -4.08
N VAL A 386 16.46 -6.06 -4.65
CA VAL A 386 15.81 -7.38 -4.82
C VAL A 386 16.53 -8.15 -5.94
N LYS A 387 17.83 -8.40 -5.80
CA LYS A 387 18.61 -9.19 -6.75
C LYS A 387 18.23 -10.65 -6.58
N LYS A 388 18.05 -11.38 -7.69
CA LYS A 388 18.07 -12.84 -7.67
C LYS A 388 19.35 -13.25 -6.94
N GLY A 389 19.24 -14.12 -5.93
CA GLY A 389 20.41 -14.88 -5.51
C GLY A 389 21.01 -15.49 -6.78
N LYS A 390 22.28 -15.22 -7.07
CA LYS A 390 22.95 -15.80 -8.24
C LYS A 390 22.79 -17.33 -8.12
N SER A 391 21.89 -17.89 -8.91
CA SER A 391 21.88 -19.32 -9.21
C SER A 391 23.08 -19.57 -10.11
N VAL A 392 23.96 -20.47 -9.68
CA VAL A 392 24.93 -21.11 -10.58
C VAL A 392 24.15 -21.91 -11.61
#